data_AF-C1B8Q0-F1
#
_entry.id   AF-C1B8Q0-F1
#
_cell.length_a   1.000
_cell.length_b   1.000
_cell.length_c   1.000
_cell.angle_alpha   90.00
_cell.angle_beta   90.00
_cell.angle_gamma   90.00
#
_symmetry.space_group_name_H-M   'P 1'
#
loop_
_entity.id
_entity.type
_entity.pdbx_description
1 polymer ?
#
loop_
_entity_poly.entity_id
_entity_poly.type
_entity_poly.pdbx_seq_one_letter_code
_entity_poly.pdbx_strand_id
1 'polypeptide(L)'
;MNVSRARLHLGIAAAGALATAVLVPGIASADPTDSDSARLVNSTCSFAQIDAAMHDVTPQLAARLDQAPERKAQLADFFSKSPAERQAVLDAHPQLKSRLETVPTEGPAVEWRAKALTIAETCDNY
;
A
#
# COMPACT_ATOMS: atom_id res chain seq x y z
N MET A 1 -26.61 5.94 41.24
CA MET A 1 -26.96 6.99 40.27
C MET A 1 -27.28 6.31 38.94
N ASN A 2 -28.53 6.42 38.46
CA ASN A 2 -29.03 5.88 37.19
C ASN A 2 -29.32 7.05 36.24
N VAL A 3 -28.64 7.16 35.10
CA VAL A 3 -28.98 8.00 33.91
C VAL A 3 -28.05 7.48 32.78
N SER A 4 -28.40 7.23 31.52
CA SER A 4 -29.64 7.08 30.76
C SER A 4 -29.28 6.35 29.46
N ARG A 5 -30.21 5.56 28.91
CA ARG A 5 -30.10 4.96 27.58
C ARG A 5 -30.22 6.07 26.52
N ALA A 6 -29.23 6.22 25.65
CA ALA A 6 -29.41 6.94 24.39
C ALA A 6 -29.45 5.92 23.25
N ARG A 7 -30.66 5.69 22.73
CA ARG A 7 -30.88 5.11 21.41
C ARG A 7 -30.87 6.28 20.43
N LEU A 8 -30.00 6.27 19.43
CA LEU A 8 -30.22 7.05 18.22
C LEU A 8 -30.25 6.12 17.00
N HIS A 9 -31.11 6.51 16.08
CA HIS A 9 -31.78 5.68 15.09
C HIS A 9 -30.98 5.49 13.79
N LEU A 10 -31.31 4.39 13.11
CA LEU A 10 -30.85 3.95 11.79
C LEU A 10 -31.43 4.79 10.63
N GLY A 11 -30.69 4.87 9.51
CA GLY A 11 -31.17 5.12 8.13
C GLY A 11 -30.61 6.39 7.49
N ILE A 12 -30.18 6.47 6.22
CA ILE A 12 -30.47 5.70 4.99
C ILE A 12 -29.25 5.73 4.03
N ALA A 13 -29.17 4.68 3.19
CA ALA A 13 -28.18 4.38 2.17
C ALA A 13 -27.97 5.42 1.04
N ALA A 14 -26.73 5.50 0.57
CA ALA A 14 -26.37 5.91 -0.79
C ALA A 14 -25.30 4.93 -1.32
N ALA A 15 -25.44 4.56 -2.59
CA ALA A 15 -24.83 3.40 -3.23
C ALA A 15 -23.32 3.56 -3.55
N GLY A 16 -22.59 2.44 -3.48
CA GLY A 16 -21.29 2.28 -4.16
C GLY A 16 -20.18 1.69 -3.28
N ALA A 17 -19.86 0.42 -3.56
CA ALA A 17 -18.72 -0.36 -3.06
C ALA A 17 -18.72 -0.78 -1.57
N LEU A 18 -18.38 -2.05 -1.38
CA LEU A 18 -18.38 -2.77 -0.12
C LEU A 18 -17.33 -2.19 0.83
N ALA A 19 -17.75 -1.41 1.82
CA ALA A 19 -16.91 -1.11 2.98
C ALA A 19 -16.81 -2.37 3.85
N THR A 20 -15.93 -3.30 3.48
CA THR A 20 -15.42 -4.27 4.45
C THR A 20 -14.59 -3.49 5.44
N ALA A 21 -15.16 -3.23 6.63
CA ALA A 21 -14.42 -2.77 7.78
C ALA A 21 -13.41 -3.87 8.16
N VAL A 22 -12.24 -3.84 7.52
CA VAL A 22 -11.10 -4.63 7.95
C VAL A 22 -10.58 -3.92 9.19
N LEU A 23 -10.83 -4.55 10.33
CA LEU A 23 -10.12 -4.28 11.57
C LEU A 23 -8.63 -4.46 11.27
N VAL A 24 -7.91 -3.39 10.96
CA VAL A 24 -6.45 -3.38 10.92
C VAL A 24 -6.00 -3.61 12.36
N PRO A 25 -5.44 -4.78 12.73
CA PRO A 25 -4.88 -4.96 14.06
C PRO A 25 -3.72 -4.00 14.19
N GLY A 26 -3.65 -3.31 15.33
CA GLY A 26 -2.61 -2.31 15.61
C GLY A 26 -1.21 -2.82 15.25
N ILE A 27 -0.55 -2.09 14.35
CA ILE A 27 0.82 -2.33 13.94
C ILE A 27 1.78 -1.94 15.06
N ALA A 28 2.08 -2.90 15.93
CA ALA A 28 3.22 -2.83 16.82
C ALA A 28 3.91 -4.19 16.83
N SER A 29 4.80 -4.43 15.86
CA SER A 29 6.00 -5.26 15.98
C SER A 29 6.74 -5.23 14.65
N ALA A 30 8.01 -4.82 14.69
CA ALA A 30 8.93 -4.80 13.57
C ALA A 30 9.46 -6.21 13.31
N ASP A 31 8.91 -6.88 12.31
CA ASP A 31 9.47 -8.04 11.64
C ASP A 31 10.35 -7.54 10.47
N PRO A 32 11.43 -8.20 10.02
CA PRO A 32 12.17 -7.81 8.80
C PRO A 32 11.32 -7.75 7.51
N THR A 33 10.08 -8.24 7.54
CA THR A 33 9.02 -7.96 6.56
C THR A 33 8.32 -6.59 6.73
N ASP A 34 8.73 -5.77 7.69
CA ASP A 34 8.33 -4.37 7.94
C ASP A 34 9.31 -3.37 7.29
N SER A 35 9.84 -3.68 6.11
CA SER A 35 10.30 -2.57 5.27
C SER A 35 9.06 -1.81 4.81
N ASP A 36 9.11 -0.48 4.83
CA ASP A 36 7.98 0.37 4.39
C ASP A 36 7.51 0.01 2.97
N SER A 37 8.44 -0.46 2.14
CA SER A 37 8.25 -1.12 0.85
C SER A 37 7.41 -2.39 0.90
N ALA A 38 7.62 -3.25 1.90
CA ALA A 38 6.91 -4.50 2.06
C ALA A 38 5.43 -4.28 2.42
N ARG A 39 5.08 -3.17 3.08
CA ARG A 39 3.67 -2.77 3.25
C ARG A 39 2.97 -2.51 1.93
N LEU A 40 3.62 -1.81 1.00
CA LEU A 40 3.07 -1.60 -0.34
C LEU A 40 2.92 -2.92 -1.10
N VAL A 41 3.93 -3.81 -1.03
CA VAL A 41 3.87 -5.14 -1.68
C VAL A 41 2.72 -5.99 -1.15
N ASN A 42 2.50 -5.99 0.17
CA ASN A 42 1.45 -6.76 0.84
C ASN A 42 0.07 -6.08 0.82
N SER A 43 -0.02 -4.84 0.32
CA SER A 43 -1.28 -4.10 0.23
C SER A 43 -2.29 -4.79 -0.70
N THR A 44 -3.57 -4.60 -0.43
CA THR A 44 -4.67 -5.05 -1.29
C THR A 44 -4.99 -4.08 -2.41
N CYS A 45 -4.33 -2.91 -2.45
CA CYS A 45 -4.55 -1.90 -3.46
C CYS A 45 -4.21 -2.41 -4.86
N SER A 46 -5.05 -2.03 -5.83
CA SER A 46 -4.77 -2.26 -7.24
C SER A 46 -3.67 -1.32 -7.74
N PHE A 47 -3.04 -1.67 -8.86
CA PHE A 47 -2.02 -0.80 -9.46
C PHE A 47 -2.55 0.59 -9.81
N ALA A 48 -3.81 0.71 -10.25
CA ALA A 48 -4.40 2.00 -10.59
C ALA A 48 -4.51 2.93 -9.35
N GLN A 49 -4.87 2.36 -8.19
CA GLN A 49 -4.94 3.08 -6.93
C GLN A 49 -3.56 3.50 -6.44
N ILE A 50 -2.57 2.61 -6.56
CA ILE A 50 -1.18 2.89 -6.23
C ILE A 50 -0.62 3.99 -7.13
N ASP A 51 -0.90 3.94 -8.44
CA ASP A 51 -0.44 4.93 -9.41
C ASP A 51 -1.06 6.30 -9.15
N ALA A 52 -2.37 6.36 -8.86
CA ALA A 52 -3.06 7.59 -8.49
C ALA A 52 -2.50 8.18 -7.18
N ALA A 53 -2.36 7.38 -6.13
CA ALA A 53 -1.73 7.80 -4.88
C ALA A 53 -0.29 8.28 -5.09
N MET A 54 0.46 7.65 -6.00
CA MET A 54 1.84 8.05 -6.33
C MET A 54 1.89 9.44 -6.99
N HIS A 55 0.92 9.78 -7.84
CA HIS A 55 0.83 11.11 -8.46
C HIS A 55 0.62 12.22 -7.43
N ASP A 56 -0.08 11.93 -6.34
CA ASP A 56 -0.34 12.89 -5.26
C ASP A 56 0.81 12.96 -4.26
N VAL A 57 1.30 11.81 -3.78
CA VAL A 57 2.32 11.73 -2.73
C VAL A 57 3.72 12.07 -3.27
N THR A 58 4.01 11.69 -4.52
CA THR A 58 5.34 11.86 -5.12
C THR A 58 5.28 12.12 -6.63
N PRO A 59 4.74 13.28 -7.06
CA PRO A 59 4.50 13.58 -8.48
C PRO A 59 5.77 13.50 -9.35
N GLN A 60 6.94 13.85 -8.80
CA GLN A 60 8.22 13.72 -9.52
C GLN A 60 8.55 12.27 -9.91
N LEU A 61 8.18 11.30 -9.08
CA LEU A 61 8.44 9.89 -9.30
C LEU A 61 7.38 9.28 -10.21
N ALA A 62 6.12 9.67 -10.01
CA ALA A 62 5.02 9.32 -10.91
C ALA A 62 5.36 9.73 -12.34
N ALA A 63 5.78 10.98 -12.56
CA ALA A 63 6.23 11.45 -13.87
C ALA A 63 7.38 10.60 -14.44
N ARG A 64 8.36 10.21 -13.61
CA ARG A 64 9.48 9.35 -14.05
C ARG A 64 9.02 7.94 -14.43
N LEU A 65 7.98 7.43 -13.77
CA LEU A 65 7.37 6.14 -14.07
C LEU A 65 6.53 6.23 -15.36
N ASP A 66 5.81 7.33 -15.57
CA ASP A 66 5.03 7.59 -16.78
C ASP A 66 5.92 7.68 -18.03
N GLN A 67 7.12 8.25 -17.89
CA GLN A 67 8.12 8.26 -18.95
C GLN A 67 8.77 6.89 -19.21
N ALA A 68 8.41 5.86 -18.45
CA ALA A 68 8.96 4.51 -18.56
C ALA A 68 7.84 3.45 -18.67
N PRO A 69 7.11 3.40 -19.80
CA PRO A 69 5.90 2.59 -19.96
C PRO A 69 6.14 1.09 -19.74
N GLU A 70 7.30 0.57 -20.16
CA GLU A 70 7.65 -0.84 -19.91
C GLU A 70 7.77 -1.16 -18.41
N ARG A 71 8.40 -0.27 -17.63
CA ARG A 71 8.48 -0.43 -16.17
C ARG A 71 7.13 -0.28 -15.51
N LYS A 72 6.30 0.65 -16.00
CA LYS A 72 4.93 0.84 -15.52
C LYS A 72 4.09 -0.41 -15.75
N ALA A 73 4.20 -1.04 -16.92
CA ALA A 73 3.52 -2.29 -17.24
C ALA A 73 4.01 -3.47 -16.37
N GLN A 74 5.32 -3.56 -16.09
CA GLN A 74 5.86 -4.59 -15.18
C GLN A 74 5.32 -4.44 -13.75
N LEU A 75 5.23 -3.20 -13.25
CA LEU A 75 4.62 -2.93 -11.95
C LEU A 75 3.13 -3.25 -11.97
N ALA A 76 2.41 -2.89 -13.04
CA ALA A 76 1.00 -3.24 -13.20
C ALA A 76 0.78 -4.76 -13.18
N ASP A 77 1.59 -5.54 -13.88
CA ASP A 77 1.52 -7.01 -13.85
C ASP A 77 1.82 -7.56 -12.46
N PHE A 78 2.84 -7.04 -11.77
CA PHE A 78 3.17 -7.46 -10.41
C PHE A 78 2.02 -7.18 -9.43
N PHE A 79 1.46 -5.96 -9.45
CA PHE A 79 0.36 -5.56 -8.57
C PHE A 79 -1.00 -6.12 -9.01
N SER A 80 -1.12 -6.70 -10.20
CA SER A 80 -2.32 -7.47 -10.59
C SER A 80 -2.44 -8.80 -9.86
N LYS A 81 -1.33 -9.34 -9.35
CA LYS A 81 -1.27 -10.60 -8.59
C LYS A 81 -1.78 -10.38 -7.17
N SER A 82 -2.30 -11.44 -6.55
CA SER A 82 -2.64 -11.42 -5.12
C SER A 82 -1.39 -11.22 -4.25
N PRO A 83 -1.52 -10.72 -3.01
CA PRO A 83 -0.38 -10.57 -2.09
C PRO A 83 0.44 -11.87 -1.92
N ALA A 84 -0.23 -13.02 -1.85
CA ALA A 84 0.44 -14.33 -1.76
C ALA A 84 1.27 -14.66 -3.01
N GLU A 85 0.75 -14.39 -4.20
CA GLU A 85 1.48 -14.59 -5.46
C GLU A 85 2.66 -13.62 -5.60
N ARG A 86 2.50 -12.37 -5.16
CA ARG A 86 3.60 -11.40 -5.12
C ARG A 86 4.73 -11.89 -4.22
N GLN A 87 4.39 -12.46 -3.06
CA GLN A 87 5.38 -13.05 -2.16
C GLN A 87 6.09 -14.25 -2.80
N ALA A 88 5.36 -15.11 -3.51
CA ALA A 88 5.95 -16.22 -4.26
C ALA A 88 6.92 -15.73 -5.35
N VAL A 89 6.61 -14.61 -6.03
CA VAL A 89 7.53 -13.96 -6.98
C VAL A 89 8.79 -13.48 -6.25
N LEU A 90 8.67 -12.81 -5.09
CA LEU A 90 9.84 -12.36 -4.33
C LEU A 90 10.70 -13.51 -3.85
N ASP A 91 10.09 -14.60 -3.40
CA ASP A 91 10.81 -15.79 -2.94
C ASP A 91 11.55 -16.49 -4.09
N ALA A 92 11.01 -16.44 -5.32
CA ALA A 92 11.69 -16.91 -6.54
C ALA A 92 12.83 -15.97 -7.01
N HIS A 93 12.88 -14.74 -6.51
CA HIS A 93 13.86 -13.72 -6.88
C HIS A 93 14.61 -13.18 -5.65
N PRO A 94 15.52 -13.96 -5.04
CA PRO A 94 16.19 -13.58 -3.78
C PRO A 94 16.97 -12.27 -3.87
N GLN A 95 17.50 -11.91 -5.04
CA GLN A 95 18.15 -10.63 -5.28
C GLN A 95 17.18 -9.44 -5.20
N LEU A 96 15.93 -9.61 -5.64
CA LEU A 96 14.89 -8.58 -5.55
C LEU A 96 14.41 -8.46 -4.10
N LYS A 97 14.16 -9.61 -3.46
CA LYS A 97 13.77 -9.69 -2.05
C LYS A 97 14.80 -9.00 -1.15
N SER A 98 16.08 -9.33 -1.31
CA SER A 98 17.16 -8.70 -0.55
C SER A 98 17.20 -7.18 -0.74
N ARG A 99 16.93 -6.65 -1.94
CA ARG A 99 16.89 -5.20 -2.17
C ARG A 99 15.71 -4.50 -1.47
N LEU A 100 14.58 -5.20 -1.32
CA LEU A 100 13.41 -4.70 -0.57
C LEU A 100 13.61 -4.78 0.95
N GLU A 101 14.43 -5.72 1.41
CA GLU A 101 14.78 -5.89 2.83
C GLU A 101 15.91 -4.94 3.25
N THR A 102 16.91 -4.75 2.39
CA THR A 102 18.14 -3.98 2.67
C THR A 102 18.02 -2.52 2.23
N VAL A 103 16.83 -1.91 2.36
CA VAL A 103 16.67 -0.51 1.97
C VAL A 103 17.54 0.38 2.88
N PRO A 104 18.48 1.17 2.33
CA PRO A 104 19.38 2.00 3.10
C PRO A 104 18.64 2.91 4.09
N THR A 105 19.19 3.05 5.31
CA THR A 105 18.66 3.93 6.37
C THR A 105 19.12 5.37 6.23
N GLU A 106 19.88 5.68 5.18
CA GLU A 106 20.40 7.01 4.87
C GLU A 106 20.37 7.27 3.36
N GLY A 107 20.34 8.55 2.97
CA GLY A 107 20.28 8.98 1.57
C GLY A 107 18.88 8.95 0.96
N PRO A 108 18.76 9.13 -0.37
CA PRO A 108 17.48 9.29 -1.07
C PRO A 108 16.55 8.07 -0.98
N ALA A 109 17.07 6.91 -0.59
CA ALA A 109 16.28 5.72 -0.36
C ALA A 109 15.34 5.83 0.87
N VAL A 110 15.71 6.63 1.89
CA VAL A 110 14.87 6.85 3.08
C VAL A 110 13.60 7.61 2.72
N GLU A 111 13.73 8.65 1.91
CA GLU A 111 12.58 9.43 1.42
C GLU A 111 11.62 8.53 0.63
N TRP A 112 12.15 7.64 -0.20
CA TRP A 112 11.33 6.66 -0.92
C TRP A 112 10.53 5.78 0.04
N ARG A 113 11.15 5.30 1.13
CA ARG A 113 10.47 4.42 2.10
C ARG A 113 9.26 5.10 2.72
N ALA A 114 9.45 6.33 3.21
CA ALA A 114 8.38 7.12 3.79
C ALA A 114 7.24 7.33 2.78
N LYS A 115 7.57 7.64 1.52
CA LYS A 115 6.58 7.79 0.45
C LYS A 115 5.84 6.50 0.13
N ALA A 116 6.54 5.36 0.07
CA ALA A 116 5.92 4.06 -0.16
C ALA A 116 4.97 3.64 0.97
N LEU A 117 5.33 3.96 2.22
CA LEU A 117 4.43 3.81 3.36
C LEU A 117 3.17 4.65 3.17
N THR A 118 3.33 5.95 2.92
CA THR A 118 2.21 6.85 2.73
C THR A 118 1.29 6.39 1.59
N ILE A 119 1.86 5.94 0.47
CA ILE A 119 1.07 5.38 -0.65
C ILE A 119 0.31 4.13 -0.19
N ALA A 120 0.94 3.21 0.54
CA ALA A 120 0.29 2.00 1.03
C ALA A 120 -0.83 2.29 2.04
N GLU A 121 -0.70 3.35 2.84
CA GLU A 121 -1.71 3.79 3.81
C GLU A 121 -2.87 4.55 3.16
N THR A 122 -2.63 5.27 2.06
CA THR A 122 -3.64 6.15 1.44
C THR A 122 -4.25 5.59 0.16
N CYS A 123 -3.73 4.52 -0.43
CA CYS A 123 -4.17 4.01 -1.73
C CYS A 123 -5.65 3.61 -1.78
N ASP A 124 -6.27 3.23 -0.67
CA ASP A 124 -7.71 2.92 -0.62
C ASP A 124 -8.62 4.16 -0.80
N ASN A 125 -8.07 5.38 -0.79
CA ASN A 125 -8.81 6.61 -1.08
C ASN A 125 -8.88 6.96 -2.58
N TYR A 126 -8.24 6.14 -3.42
CA TYR A 126 -8.17 6.29 -4.87
C TYR A 126 -8.89 5.11 -5.55
#